data_AF-A0A2T9Y2W2-F1
#
_entry.id   AF-A0A2T9Y2W2-F1
#
_cell.length_a   1.000
_cell.length_b   1.000
_cell.length_c   1.000
_cell.angle_alpha   90.00
_cell.angle_beta   90.00
_cell.angle_gamma   90.00
#
_symmetry.space_group_name_H-M   'P 1'
#
loop_
_entity.id
_entity.type
_entity.pdbx_description
1 polymer ?
#
loop_
_entity_poly.entity_id
_entity_poly.type
_entity_poly.pdbx_seq_one_letter_code
_entity_poly.pdbx_strand_id
1 'polypeptide(L)'
;MFGLFFKNSQKLALPKELQVRCASKKTGGSSRNGRDSAGEYVIPGNILMRQRGTKFHPGENVGIGKDHTLYAKTPGYVRFYKEINNGPCLTTKKPRERRIIAIALTKDQKFPADPNAPRTRGFFLVDQTKMKDEIEQLRIQHFEKRDAIFNN
;
A
#
# COMPACT_ATOMS: atom_id res chain seq x y z
N MET A 1 26.37 -84.14 -32.50
CA MET A 1 25.07 -84.35 -31.84
C MET A 1 24.48 -82.97 -31.55
N PHE A 2 23.40 -82.62 -32.29
CA PHE A 2 22.33 -81.64 -32.00
C PHE A 2 22.69 -80.28 -31.36
N GLY A 3 22.30 -79.11 -31.88
CA GLY A 3 21.42 -78.79 -33.00
C GLY A 3 21.34 -77.26 -33.21
N LEU A 4 20.93 -76.86 -34.42
CA LEU A 4 20.39 -75.54 -34.72
C LEU A 4 19.11 -75.29 -33.89
N PHE A 5 18.84 -74.04 -33.47
CA PHE A 5 17.46 -73.55 -33.38
C PHE A 5 17.34 -72.05 -33.67
N PHE A 6 16.83 -71.78 -34.87
CA PHE A 6 15.86 -70.75 -35.27
C PHE A 6 16.00 -69.27 -34.83
N LYS A 7 16.09 -68.41 -35.84
CA LYS A 7 15.54 -67.05 -35.80
C LYS A 7 14.05 -67.11 -35.44
N ASN A 8 13.57 -66.22 -34.57
CA ASN A 8 12.27 -65.62 -34.83
C ASN A 8 12.23 -64.15 -34.41
N SER A 9 11.93 -63.34 -35.41
CA SER A 9 11.60 -61.93 -35.35
C SER A 9 10.29 -61.77 -34.60
N GLN A 10 10.25 -60.96 -33.54
CA GLN A 10 9.14 -60.02 -33.33
C GLN A 10 9.65 -58.70 -32.76
N LYS A 11 9.47 -57.66 -33.57
CA LYS A 11 9.50 -56.25 -33.14
C LYS A 11 8.61 -56.10 -31.90
N LEU A 12 9.15 -55.56 -30.81
CA LEU A 12 8.32 -54.86 -29.83
C LEU A 12 8.85 -53.43 -29.73
N ALA A 13 7.92 -52.52 -29.99
CA ALA A 13 8.15 -51.13 -30.31
C ALA A 13 8.99 -50.40 -29.26
N LEU A 14 9.83 -49.47 -29.74
CA LEU A 14 10.44 -48.42 -28.94
C LEU A 14 9.38 -47.85 -27.98
N PRO A 15 9.60 -47.81 -26.65
CA PRO A 15 8.71 -47.04 -25.80
C PRO A 15 8.78 -45.61 -26.32
N LYS A 16 7.62 -45.14 -26.81
CA LYS A 16 7.36 -43.78 -27.28
C LYS A 16 8.13 -42.84 -26.38
N GLU A 17 8.94 -41.99 -27.01
CA GLU A 17 9.57 -40.84 -26.40
C GLU A 17 8.77 -40.42 -25.17
N LEU A 18 9.38 -40.56 -23.99
CA LEU A 18 8.88 -39.91 -22.79
C LEU A 18 8.94 -38.43 -23.11
N GLN A 19 7.87 -37.92 -23.74
CA GLN A 19 7.64 -36.52 -23.94
C GLN A 19 7.44 -35.98 -22.53
N VAL A 20 8.54 -35.60 -21.89
CA VAL A 20 8.50 -34.70 -20.75
C VAL A 20 7.90 -33.43 -21.32
N ARG A 21 6.57 -33.31 -21.27
CA ARG A 21 5.92 -32.03 -21.41
C ARG A 21 6.37 -31.26 -20.19
N CYS A 22 7.42 -30.48 -20.37
CA CYS A 22 7.65 -29.33 -19.52
C CYS A 22 6.34 -28.54 -19.59
N ALA A 23 5.50 -28.66 -18.55
CA ALA A 23 4.78 -27.50 -18.13
C ALA A 23 5.89 -26.51 -17.78
N SER A 24 6.28 -25.67 -18.75
CA SER A 24 7.06 -24.49 -18.46
C SER A 24 6.15 -23.68 -17.55
N LYS A 25 6.26 -23.91 -16.25
CA LYS A 25 5.62 -23.03 -15.29
C LYS A 25 6.20 -21.68 -15.64
N LYS A 26 5.39 -20.81 -16.24
CA LYS A 26 5.61 -19.38 -16.14
C LYS A 26 5.42 -19.09 -14.66
N THR A 27 6.48 -19.33 -13.89
CA THR A 27 6.65 -18.64 -12.63
C THR A 27 6.83 -17.20 -13.06
N GLY A 28 5.72 -16.47 -13.17
CA GLY A 28 5.77 -15.02 -13.30
C GLY A 28 6.62 -14.55 -12.14
N GLY A 29 7.84 -14.07 -12.45
CA GLY A 29 8.72 -13.53 -11.44
C GLY A 29 7.90 -12.51 -10.66
N SER A 30 7.78 -12.67 -9.34
CA SER A 30 7.19 -11.61 -8.55
C SER A 30 8.13 -10.43 -8.71
N SER A 31 7.77 -9.46 -9.55
CA SER A 31 8.41 -8.17 -9.50
C SER A 31 8.09 -7.65 -8.11
N ARG A 32 9.03 -7.82 -7.18
CA ARG A 32 8.96 -7.22 -5.85
C ARG A 32 9.21 -5.75 -6.11
N ASN A 33 8.19 -5.08 -6.63
CA ASN A 33 8.23 -3.67 -6.94
C ASN A 33 8.44 -3.00 -5.59
N GLY A 34 9.67 -2.57 -5.33
CA GLY A 34 10.02 -1.62 -4.28
C GLY A 34 9.47 -0.24 -4.61
N ARG A 35 8.20 -0.17 -5.06
CA ARG A 35 7.43 1.06 -5.11
C ARG A 35 6.91 1.27 -3.71
N ASP A 36 7.76 1.87 -2.89
CA ASP A 36 7.34 2.35 -1.60
C ASP A 36 6.55 3.63 -1.85
N SER A 37 5.21 3.57 -1.81
CA SER A 37 4.33 4.76 -1.68
C SER A 37 4.54 5.47 -0.31
N ALA A 38 5.69 5.26 0.34
CA ALA A 38 6.06 5.88 1.59
C ALA A 38 6.30 7.37 1.34
N GLY A 39 5.38 8.21 1.81
CA GLY A 39 5.41 9.66 1.65
C GLY A 39 4.49 10.18 0.53
N GLU A 40 3.62 9.35 -0.04
CA GLU A 40 2.58 9.80 -0.96
C GLU A 40 1.49 10.59 -0.23
N TYR A 41 1.01 11.68 -0.85
CA TYR A 41 -0.11 12.46 -0.32
C TYR A 41 -1.43 11.75 -0.58
N VAL A 42 -2.25 11.61 0.45
CA VAL A 42 -3.54 10.92 0.41
C VAL A 42 -4.65 11.81 0.91
N ILE A 43 -5.86 11.57 0.41
CA ILE A 43 -7.11 12.23 0.78
C ILE A 43 -7.95 11.21 1.57
N PRO A 44 -8.86 11.63 2.47
CA PRO A 44 -9.77 10.72 3.16
C PRO A 44 -10.51 9.79 2.20
N GLY A 45 -10.60 8.51 2.55
CA GLY A 45 -11.24 7.48 1.73
C GLY A 45 -10.28 6.74 0.79
N ASN A 46 -9.08 7.26 0.54
CA ASN A 46 -8.10 6.56 -0.28
C ASN A 46 -7.71 5.21 0.34
N ILE A 47 -7.67 4.17 -0.49
CA ILE A 47 -7.25 2.83 -0.08
C ILE A 47 -5.73 2.79 -0.05
N LEU A 48 -5.17 2.50 1.12
CA LEU A 48 -3.72 2.40 1.34
C LEU A 48 -3.22 1.00 1.04
N MET A 49 -3.96 -0.01 1.49
CA MET A 49 -3.57 -1.40 1.30
C MET A 49 -4.78 -2.33 1.33
N ARG A 50 -4.89 -3.21 0.33
CA ARG A 50 -5.78 -4.37 0.38
C ARG A 50 -4.99 -5.59 0.80
N GLN A 51 -5.52 -6.35 1.75
CA GLN A 51 -4.84 -7.52 2.29
C GLN A 51 -5.84 -8.61 2.67
N ARG A 52 -5.33 -9.84 2.81
CA ARG A 52 -6.05 -10.96 3.43
C ARG A 52 -5.40 -11.21 4.79
N GLY A 53 -6.15 -10.98 5.86
CA GLY A 53 -5.63 -10.89 7.23
C GLY A 53 -4.82 -9.60 7.47
N THR A 54 -4.37 -9.39 8.71
CA THR A 54 -3.65 -8.18 9.14
C THR A 54 -2.13 -8.33 8.99
N LYS A 55 -1.63 -8.22 7.75
CA LYS A 55 -0.18 -8.14 7.49
C LYS A 55 0.38 -6.80 7.95
N PHE A 56 -0.38 -5.74 7.69
CA PHE A 56 -0.20 -4.42 8.26
C PHE A 56 -1.38 -4.09 9.16
N HIS A 57 -1.07 -3.38 10.25
CA HIS A 57 -2.05 -2.91 11.21
C HIS A 57 -2.33 -1.42 10.97
N PRO A 58 -3.54 -0.95 11.29
CA PRO A 58 -3.86 0.48 11.22
C PRO A 58 -3.10 1.23 12.31
N GLY A 59 -2.41 2.30 11.92
CA GLY A 59 -1.76 3.26 12.83
C GLY A 59 -2.57 4.54 12.95
N GLU A 60 -1.87 5.63 13.27
CA GLU A 60 -2.46 6.95 13.39
C GLU A 60 -3.15 7.40 12.08
N ASN A 61 -4.35 7.97 12.20
CA ASN A 61 -5.17 8.48 11.09
C ASN A 61 -5.55 7.46 10.00
N VAL A 62 -5.45 6.15 10.31
CA VAL A 62 -5.83 5.06 9.40
C VAL A 62 -7.04 4.30 9.94
N GLY A 63 -7.91 3.85 9.04
CA GLY A 63 -9.04 2.96 9.33
C GLY A 63 -8.82 1.56 8.77
N ILE A 64 -9.57 0.59 9.29
CA ILE A 64 -9.59 -0.78 8.80
C ILE A 64 -11.03 -1.18 8.44
N GLY A 65 -11.22 -1.69 7.23
CA GLY A 65 -12.51 -2.20 6.75
C GLY A 65 -12.77 -3.65 7.17
N LYS A 66 -13.96 -4.16 6.84
CA LYS A 66 -14.38 -5.55 7.13
C LYS A 66 -13.45 -6.60 6.54
N ASP A 67 -12.91 -6.33 5.35
CA ASP A 67 -11.98 -7.21 4.65
C ASP A 67 -10.51 -6.94 5.01
N HIS A 68 -10.25 -6.25 6.13
CA HIS A 68 -8.92 -5.80 6.58
C HIS A 68 -8.23 -4.80 5.63
N THR A 69 -8.97 -4.21 4.69
CA THR A 69 -8.47 -3.12 3.84
C THR A 69 -8.18 -1.90 4.70
N LEU A 70 -6.99 -1.31 4.53
CA LEU A 70 -6.58 -0.08 5.21
C LEU A 70 -6.90 1.13 4.35
N TYR A 71 -7.50 2.15 4.96
CA TYR A 71 -7.92 3.39 4.28
C TYR A 71 -7.57 4.65 5.08
N ALA A 72 -7.40 5.76 4.37
CA ALA A 72 -7.09 7.07 4.95
C ALA A 72 -8.31 7.71 5.63
N LYS A 73 -8.16 8.19 6.88
CA LYS A 73 -9.20 8.96 7.57
C LYS A 73 -9.03 10.47 7.41
N THR A 74 -7.78 10.92 7.29
CA THR A 74 -7.44 12.34 7.16
C THR A 74 -6.57 12.56 5.93
N PRO A 75 -6.54 13.77 5.35
CA PRO A 75 -5.54 14.10 4.36
C PRO A 75 -4.16 14.15 5.01
N GLY A 76 -3.12 13.74 4.28
CA GLY A 76 -1.75 13.72 4.79
C GLY A 76 -0.82 12.82 3.99
N TYR A 77 0.30 12.43 4.59
CA TYR A 77 1.35 11.64 3.96
C TYR A 77 1.46 10.24 4.55
N VAL A 78 1.52 9.21 3.70
CA VAL A 78 1.60 7.82 4.14
C VAL A 78 2.96 7.50 4.76
N ARG A 79 2.99 6.91 5.94
CA ARG A 79 4.21 6.48 6.64
C ARG A 79 4.07 5.02 7.08
N PHE A 80 5.14 4.26 6.84
CA PHE A 80 5.26 2.88 7.28
C PHE A 80 6.26 2.82 8.43
N TYR A 81 5.89 2.17 9.52
CA TYR A 81 6.79 1.96 10.64
C TYR A 81 6.50 0.61 11.30
N LYS A 82 7.36 0.22 12.24
CA LYS A 82 7.25 -1.05 12.93
C LYS A 82 7.26 -0.81 14.43
N GLU A 83 6.33 -1.44 15.12
CA GLU A 83 6.27 -1.44 16.58
C GLU A 83 6.76 -2.79 17.08
N ILE A 84 7.75 -2.73 17.97
CA ILE A 84 8.25 -3.89 18.69
C ILE A 84 7.55 -3.90 20.03
N ASN A 85 6.64 -4.85 20.22
CA ASN A 85 6.08 -5.09 21.55
C ASN A 85 7.11 -5.88 22.36
N ASN A 86 7.70 -5.23 23.36
CA ASN A 86 8.70 -5.85 24.26
C ASN A 86 8.11 -6.92 25.19
N GLY A 87 6.79 -7.08 25.21
CA GLY A 87 6.12 -8.13 25.97
C GLY A 87 6.41 -9.52 25.38
N PRO A 88 6.72 -10.54 26.23
CA PRO A 88 6.88 -11.90 25.76
C PRO A 88 5.56 -12.37 25.17
N CYS A 89 5.65 -13.00 24.01
CA CYS A 89 4.47 -13.57 23.40
C CYS A 89 4.15 -14.90 24.12
N LEU A 90 2.88 -15.14 24.44
CA LEU A 90 2.45 -16.31 25.24
C LEU A 90 2.99 -17.66 24.72
N THR A 91 3.32 -17.74 23.43
CA THR A 91 3.75 -18.96 22.73
C THR A 91 5.24 -18.99 22.41
N THR A 92 5.98 -17.89 22.54
CA THR A 92 7.35 -17.78 22.00
C THR A 92 8.11 -16.66 22.70
N LYS A 93 9.36 -16.91 23.10
CA LYS A 93 10.22 -15.93 23.81
C LYS A 93 10.60 -14.69 22.97
N LYS A 94 10.25 -14.63 21.68
CA LYS A 94 10.59 -13.53 20.78
C LYS A 94 9.54 -12.42 20.82
N PRO A 95 9.93 -11.13 20.82
CA PRO A 95 8.98 -10.02 20.72
C PRO A 95 8.21 -10.09 19.40
N ARG A 96 6.91 -9.75 19.46
CA ARG A 96 6.05 -9.68 18.27
C ARG A 96 6.22 -8.33 17.59
N GLU A 97 6.80 -8.35 16.39
CA GLU A 97 6.94 -7.18 15.52
C GLU A 97 5.63 -6.95 14.74
N ARG A 98 5.00 -5.78 14.91
CA ARG A 98 3.82 -5.38 14.15
C ARG A 98 4.22 -4.33 13.11
N ARG A 99 3.88 -4.57 11.84
CA ARG A 99 4.05 -3.58 10.76
C ARG A 99 2.81 -2.70 10.72
N ILE A 100 3.01 -1.39 10.65
CA ILE A 100 1.94 -0.41 10.79
C ILE A 100 2.01 0.60 9.65
N ILE A 101 0.84 1.02 9.19
CA ILE A 101 0.66 2.12 8.25
C ILE A 101 -0.04 3.26 9.00
N ALA A 102 0.54 4.45 8.97
CA ALA A 102 -0.03 5.67 9.53
C ALA A 102 -0.04 6.79 8.49
N ILE A 103 -0.82 7.84 8.77
CA ILE A 103 -0.84 9.06 7.98
C ILE A 103 -0.37 10.23 8.85
N ALA A 104 0.71 10.86 8.39
CA ALA A 104 1.27 12.08 8.96
C ALA A 104 0.54 13.30 8.41
N LEU A 105 0.18 14.26 9.29
CA LEU A 105 -0.50 15.49 8.86
C LEU A 105 0.46 16.41 8.10
N THR A 106 1.69 16.51 8.60
CA THR A 106 2.79 17.22 7.97
C THR A 106 3.78 16.24 7.37
N LYS A 107 4.60 16.69 6.41
CA LYS A 107 5.59 15.82 5.77
C LYS A 107 6.71 15.42 6.75
N ASP A 108 7.02 16.28 7.72
CA ASP A 108 8.16 16.09 8.64
C ASP A 108 7.83 15.24 9.88
N GLN A 109 6.55 15.00 10.14
CA GLN A 109 6.11 14.17 11.27
C GLN A 109 6.61 12.72 11.08
N LYS A 110 7.41 12.27 12.06
CA LYS A 110 7.97 10.91 12.12
C LYS A 110 7.11 10.02 13.01
N PHE A 111 7.12 8.73 12.70
CA PHE A 111 6.50 7.68 13.51
C PHE A 111 7.55 6.66 13.95
N PRO A 112 7.42 6.04 15.14
CA PRO A 112 6.36 6.21 16.14
C PRO A 112 6.42 7.58 16.84
N ALA A 113 5.26 8.13 17.21
CA ALA A 113 5.20 9.36 17.99
C ALA A 113 5.61 9.10 19.45
N ASP A 114 6.18 10.11 20.11
CA ASP A 114 6.44 10.06 21.55
C ASP A 114 5.10 9.94 22.32
N PRO A 115 4.91 8.91 23.17
CA PRO A 115 3.69 8.74 23.96
C PRO A 115 3.35 9.93 24.88
N ASN A 116 4.36 10.68 25.34
CA ASN A 116 4.16 11.82 26.24
C ASN A 116 3.91 13.13 25.49
N ALA A 117 4.22 13.18 24.19
CA ALA A 117 3.99 14.37 23.38
C ALA A 117 2.48 14.56 23.10
N PRO A 118 2.01 15.80 22.97
CA PRO A 118 0.64 16.06 22.58
C PRO A 118 0.36 15.49 21.19
N ARG A 119 -0.83 14.90 21.03
CA ARG A 119 -1.24 14.31 19.76
C ARG A 119 -1.52 15.41 18.73
N THR A 120 -0.89 15.32 17.56
CA THR A 120 -1.18 16.22 16.45
C THR A 120 -2.56 15.90 15.84
N ARG A 121 -3.40 16.92 15.67
CA ARG A 121 -4.73 16.81 15.07
C ARG A 121 -4.88 17.88 13.99
N GLY A 122 -5.48 17.52 12.86
CA GLY A 122 -5.82 18.48 11.83
C GLY A 122 -7.19 19.10 12.09
N PHE A 123 -7.30 20.42 11.93
CA PHE A 123 -8.57 21.12 11.87
C PHE A 123 -8.96 21.27 10.40
N PHE A 124 -9.84 20.37 9.92
CA PHE A 124 -10.24 20.31 8.51
C PHE A 124 -11.52 21.11 8.21
N LEU A 125 -11.86 22.06 9.08
CA LEU A 125 -13.02 22.93 8.93
C LEU A 125 -12.57 24.31 8.45
N VAL A 126 -13.46 24.98 7.73
CA VAL A 126 -13.21 26.30 7.16
C VAL A 126 -14.19 27.30 7.76
N ASP A 127 -13.68 28.50 8.07
CA ASP A 127 -14.49 29.62 8.54
C ASP A 127 -15.25 30.26 7.37
N GLN A 128 -16.58 30.12 7.36
CA GLN A 128 -17.39 30.50 6.21
C GLN A 128 -17.53 32.02 6.03
N THR A 129 -17.51 32.80 7.11
CA THR A 129 -17.64 34.26 7.03
C THR A 129 -16.41 34.86 6.37
N LYS A 130 -15.21 34.49 6.85
CA LYS A 130 -13.94 34.94 6.28
C LYS A 130 -13.82 34.59 4.79
N MET A 131 -14.22 33.38 4.40
CA MET A 131 -14.20 32.97 3.00
C MET A 131 -15.12 33.83 2.12
N LYS A 132 -16.29 34.23 2.61
CA LYS A 132 -17.19 35.11 1.85
C LYS A 132 -16.58 36.49 1.66
N ASP A 133 -16.03 37.07 2.73
CA ASP A 133 -15.40 38.38 2.69
C ASP A 133 -14.20 38.39 1.73
N GLU A 134 -13.36 37.34 1.74
CA GLU A 134 -12.23 37.18 0.82
C GLU A 134 -12.69 37.06 -0.65
N ILE A 135 -13.75 36.31 -0.92
CA ILE A 135 -14.32 36.18 -2.28
C ILE A 135 -14.82 37.53 -2.79
N GLU A 136 -15.49 38.31 -1.93
CA GLU A 136 -15.98 39.65 -2.27
C GLU A 136 -14.82 40.60 -2.58
N GLN A 137 -13.76 40.61 -1.77
CA GLN A 137 -12.58 41.42 -2.01
C GLN A 137 -11.88 41.06 -3.33
N LEU A 138 -11.71 39.76 -3.62
CA LEU A 138 -11.13 39.30 -4.89
C LEU A 138 -11.98 39.73 -6.09
N ARG A 139 -13.32 39.71 -5.94
CA ARG A 139 -14.24 40.15 -6.98
C ARG A 139 -14.11 41.65 -7.24
N ILE A 140 -14.03 42.48 -6.20
CA ILE A 140 -13.80 43.92 -6.32
C ILE A 140 -12.47 44.20 -7.02
N GLN A 141 -11.38 43.58 -6.55
CA GLN A 141 -10.05 43.72 -7.15
C GLN A 141 -10.02 43.31 -8.62
N HIS A 142 -10.76 42.27 -8.99
CA HIS A 142 -10.85 41.84 -10.38
C HIS A 142 -11.53 42.89 -11.27
N PHE A 143 -12.63 43.51 -10.80
CA PHE A 143 -13.31 44.58 -11.53
C PHE A 143 -12.43 45.83 -11.65
N GLU A 144 -11.79 46.26 -10.56
CA GLU A 144 -10.87 47.41 -10.60
C GLU A 144 -9.71 47.19 -11.58
N LYS A 145 -9.10 46.00 -11.57
CA LYS A 145 -8.04 45.65 -12.54
C LYS A 145 -8.55 45.66 -13.98
N ARG A 146 -9.77 45.16 -14.20
CA ARG A 146 -10.41 45.19 -15.52
C ARG A 146 -10.61 46.63 -15.98
N ASP A 147 -11.19 47.48 -15.13
CA ASP A 147 -11.49 48.87 -15.46
C ASP A 147 -10.21 49.68 -15.70
N ALA A 148 -9.14 49.41 -14.96
CA ALA A 148 -7.83 50.01 -15.18
C ALA A 148 -7.21 49.65 -16.55
N ILE A 149 -7.52 48.47 -17.11
CA ILE A 149 -7.06 48.05 -18.45
C ILE A 149 -7.83 48.78 -19.55
N PHE A 150 -9.14 49.00 -19.37
CA PHE A 150 -9.98 49.64 -20.40
C PHE A 150 -9.82 51.17 -20.47
N ASN A 151 -9.31 51.80 -19.40
CA ASN A 151 -9.17 53.26 -19.30
C ASN A 151 -7.74 53.77 -19.59
N ASN A 152 -6.83 52.90 -20.03
CA ASN A 152 -5.48 53.23 -20.53
C ASN A 152 -5.42 53.05 -22.05
#